data_AF-A0A957VHN7-F1
#
_entry.id   AF-A0A957VHN7-F1
#
_cell.length_a   1.000
_cell.length_b   1.000
_cell.length_c   1.000
_cell.angle_alpha   90.00
_cell.angle_beta   90.00
_cell.angle_gamma   90.00
#
_symmetry.space_group_name_H-M   'P 1'
#
loop_
_entity.id
_entity.type
_entity.pdbx_description
1 polymer ?
#
loop_
_entity_poly.entity_id
_entity_poly.type
_entity_poly.pdbx_seq_one_letter_code
_entity_poly.pdbx_strand_id
1 'polypeptide(L)' 'MADQLVVDQERNVVIVDNDLVPDPWKGLFTNEEWLMHDIVVKSTYGFLVIAIIAHTLVYLWKPWLPNI' A
#
# COMPACT_ATOMS: atom_id res chain seq x y z
N MET A 1 -9.73 -2.17 14.47
CA MET A 1 -8.96 -3.37 14.79
C MET A 1 -8.38 -3.09 16.17
N ALA A 2 -8.71 -3.92 17.17
CA ALA A 2 -8.32 -3.64 18.56
C ALA A 2 -6.78 -3.68 18.69
N ASP A 3 -6.23 -2.89 19.62
CA ASP A 3 -4.82 -2.99 20.01
C ASP A 3 -4.44 -4.46 20.17
N GLN A 4 -3.35 -4.87 19.52
CA GLN A 4 -2.92 -6.26 19.61
C GLN A 4 -2.34 -6.48 21.01
N LEU A 5 -3.14 -7.11 21.86
CA LEU A 5 -2.73 -7.52 23.20
C LEU A 5 -1.94 -8.83 23.08
N VAL A 6 -0.62 -8.75 23.14
CA VAL A 6 0.24 -9.93 23.19
C VAL A 6 0.51 -10.24 24.66
N VAL A 7 0.19 -11.47 25.08
CA VAL A 7 0.51 -11.95 26.43
C VAL A 7 1.91 -12.55 26.39
N ASP A 8 2.84 -11.92 27.10
CA ASP A 8 4.21 -12.41 27.26
C ASP A 8 4.27 -13.70 28.12
N GLN A 9 5.38 -14.43 28.06
CA GLN A 9 5.63 -15.66 28.82
C GLN A 9 5.46 -15.45 30.34
N GLU A 10 5.68 -14.23 30.85
CA GLU A 10 5.44 -13.85 32.25
C GLU A 10 3.99 -13.39 32.55
N ARG A 11 3.05 -13.56 31.62
CA ARG A 11 1.65 -13.09 31.67
C ARG A 11 1.49 -11.56 31.81
N ASN A 12 2.45 -10.81 31.25
CA ASN A 12 2.31 -9.36 31.10
C ASN A 12 1.55 -9.05 29.80
N VAL A 13 0.61 -8.10 29.86
CA VAL A 13 -0.10 -7.59 28.68
C VAL A 13 0.81 -6.56 28.01
N VAL A 14 1.39 -6.92 26.87
CA VAL A 14 2.18 -5.99 26.05
C VAL A 14 1.25 -5.41 24.99
N ILE A 15 1.08 -4.08 25.04
CA ILE A 15 0.35 -3.33 24.02
C ILE A 15 1.34 -3.09 22.87
N VAL A 16 1.11 -3.73 21.73
CA VAL A 16 1.90 -3.48 20.52
C VAL A 16 1.36 -2.21 19.87
N ASP A 17 2.11 -1.11 19.99
CA ASP A 17 1.71 0.18 19.43
C ASP A 17 1.96 0.21 17.92
N ASN A 18 0.96 0.64 17.15
CA ASN A 18 1.02 0.70 15.67
C ASN A 18 1.65 2.03 15.22
N ASP A 19 2.92 2.21 15.56
CA ASP A 19 3.69 3.44 15.36
C ASP A 19 3.97 3.78 13.88
N LEU A 20 4.03 2.78 13.00
CA LEU A 20 4.27 2.98 11.57
C LEU A 20 3.01 3.41 10.82
N VAL A 21 1.83 3.21 11.41
CA VAL A 21 0.55 3.52 10.80
C VAL A 21 0.16 4.97 11.12
N PRO A 22 -0.18 5.81 10.14
CA PRO A 22 -0.65 7.17 10.41
C PRO A 22 -1.97 7.17 11.18
N ASP A 23 -2.19 8.18 12.03
CA ASP A 23 -3.32 8.25 12.97
C ASP A 23 -4.71 7.97 12.36
N PRO A 24 -5.06 8.43 11.15
CA PRO A 24 -6.35 8.11 10.54
C PRO A 24 -6.55 6.62 10.25
N TRP A 25 -5.46 5.86 10.11
CA TRP A 25 -5.45 4.48 9.62
C TRP A 25 -5.11 3.45 10.71
N LYS A 26 -4.71 3.88 11.91
CA LYS A 26 -4.39 2.99 13.05
C LYS A 26 -5.56 2.07 13.45
N GLY A 27 -6.80 2.48 13.20
CA GLY A 27 -7.98 1.65 13.46
C GLY A 27 -8.20 0.54 12.42
N LEU A 28 -7.49 0.58 11.29
CA LEU A 28 -7.72 -0.29 10.13
C LEU A 28 -6.54 -1.18 9.77
N PHE A 29 -5.33 -0.85 10.22
CA PHE A 29 -4.13 -1.61 9.89
C PHE A 29 -3.24 -1.80 11.11
N THR A 30 -2.57 -2.94 11.15
CA THR A 30 -1.38 -3.19 11.96
C THR A 30 -0.11 -2.71 11.23
N ASN A 31 1.01 -2.63 11.95
CA ASN A 31 2.32 -2.28 11.35
C ASN A 31 2.70 -3.19 10.17
N GLU A 32 2.51 -4.51 10.27
CA GLU A 32 2.85 -5.45 9.19
C GLU A 32 1.97 -5.25 7.96
N GLU A 33 0.66 -5.08 8.16
CA GLU A 33 -0.29 -4.83 7.08
C GLU A 33 -0.02 -3.48 6.39
N TRP A 34 0.35 -2.46 7.17
CA TRP A 34 0.68 -1.14 6.63
C TRP A 34 1.97 -1.15 5.80
N LEU A 35 2.98 -1.92 6.21
CA LEU A 35 4.20 -2.10 5.42
C LEU A 35 3.90 -2.73 4.05
N MET A 36 3.07 -3.78 4.02
CA MET A 36 2.67 -4.40 2.76
C MET A 36 1.85 -3.46 1.89
N HIS A 37 0.91 -2.72 2.49
CA HIS A 37 0.12 -1.70 1.80
C HIS A 37 1.02 -0.63 1.17
N ASP A 38 1.99 -0.10 1.92
CA ASP A 38 2.89 0.95 1.45
C ASP A 38 3.73 0.49 0.24
N ILE A 39 4.26 -0.74 0.29
CA ILE A 39 5.01 -1.34 -0.83
C ILE A 39 4.13 -1.45 -2.08
N VAL A 40 2.92 -2.00 -1.94
CA VAL A 40 2.02 -2.23 -3.07
C VAL A 40 1.55 -0.91 -3.68
N VAL A 41 1.21 0.08 -2.86
CA VAL A 41 0.76 1.40 -3.36
C VAL A 41 1.89 2.10 -4.12
N LYS A 42 3.11 2.16 -3.55
CA LYS A 42 4.25 2.80 -4.21
C LYS A 42 4.66 2.10 -5.51
N SER A 43 4.70 0.78 -5.51
CA SER A 43 5.02 -0.01 -6.71
C SER A 43 3.95 0.12 -7.79
N THR A 44 2.66 0.16 -7.42
CA THR A 44 1.55 0.37 -8.35
C THR A 44 1.62 1.75 -9.00
N TYR A 45 1.89 2.81 -8.23
CA TYR A 45 2.08 4.14 -8.81
C TYR A 45 3.28 4.18 -9.78
N GLY A 46 4.41 3.57 -9.41
CA GLY A 46 5.58 3.46 -10.30
C GLY A 46 5.27 2.72 -11.60
N PHE A 47 4.57 1.59 -11.51
CA PHE A 47 4.11 0.82 -12.67
C PHE A 47 3.18 1.64 -13.57
N LEU A 48 2.18 2.30 -12.99
CA LEU A 48 1.19 3.07 -13.76
C LEU A 48 1.84 4.24 -14.51
N VAL A 49 2.79 4.95 -13.90
CA VAL A 49 3.53 6.03 -14.59
C VAL A 49 4.26 5.49 -15.81
N ILE A 50 4.99 4.38 -15.66
CA ILE A 50 5.71 3.74 -16.76
C ILE A 50 4.73 3.27 -17.83
N ALA A 51 3.63 2.63 -17.44
CA ALA A 51 2.61 2.12 -18.35
C ALA A 51 1.98 3.26 -19.16
N ILE A 52 1.62 4.38 -18.53
CA ILE A 52 1.05 5.56 -19.22
C ILE A 52 2.03 6.08 -20.28
N ILE A 53 3.31 6.25 -19.92
CA ILE A 53 4.33 6.73 -20.86
C ILE A 53 4.47 5.76 -22.03
N ALA A 54 4.63 4.46 -21.74
CA ALA A 54 4.79 3.44 -22.78
C ALA A 54 3.60 3.40 -23.74
N HIS A 55 2.37 3.37 -23.21
CA HIS A 55 1.17 3.36 -24.04
C HIS A 55 0.99 4.66 -24.82
N THR A 56 1.34 5.81 -24.25
CA THR A 56 1.31 7.10 -24.98
C THR A 56 2.29 7.09 -26.14
N LEU A 57 3.53 6.62 -25.94
CA LEU A 57 4.53 6.53 -27.01
C LEU A 57 4.12 5.56 -28.12
N VAL A 58 3.60 4.39 -27.76
CA VAL A 58 3.11 3.41 -28.75
C VAL A 58 1.90 3.98 -29.50
N TYR A 59 1.02 4.72 -28.83
CA TYR A 59 -0.14 5.33 -29.46
C TYR A 59 0.26 6.40 -30.48
N LEU A 60 1.27 7.20 -30.17
CA LEU A 60 1.82 8.18 -31.11
C LEU A 60 2.52 7.52 -32.31
N TRP A 61 3.17 6.36 -32.12
CA TRP A 61 3.83 5.62 -33.19
C TRP A 61 2.84 4.90 -34.11
N LYS A 62 1.88 4.17 -33.53
CA LYS A 62 0.85 3.43 -34.25
C LYS A 62 -0.47 3.52 -33.47
N PRO A 63 -1.30 4.53 -33.76
CA PRO A 63 -2.56 4.70 -33.05
C PRO A 63 -3.45 3.49 -33.32
N TRP A 64 -4.03 2.96 -32.24
CA TRP A 64 -4.89 1.78 -32.29
C TRP A 64 -6.35 2.07 -31.96
N LEU A 65 -6.66 3.30 -31.53
CA LEU A 65 -8.05 3.73 -31.34
C LEU A 65 -8.62 4.13 -32.70
N PRO A 66 -9.67 3.45 -33.21
CA PRO A 66 -10.33 3.85 -34.44
C PRO A 66 -11.04 5.19 -34.24
N ASN A 67 -11.17 5.96 -35.32
CA ASN A 67 -11.78 7.29 -35.34
C ASN A 67 -13.09 7.30 -34.55
N ILE A 68 -13.12 8.06 -33.45
CA ILE A 68 -14.36 8.57 -32.85
C ILE A 68 -14.81 9.75 -33.72
#